data_AF-A0A7C0TZW7-F1
#
_entry.id   AF-A0A7C0TZW7-F1
#
_cell.length_a   1.000
_cell.length_b   1.000
_cell.length_c   1.000
_cell.angle_alpha   90.00
_cell.angle_beta   90.00
_cell.angle_gamma   90.00
#
_symmetry.space_group_name_H-M   'P 1'
#
loop_
_entity.id
_entity.type
_entity.pdbx_description
1 polymer ?
#
loop_
_entity_poly.entity_id
_entity_poly.type
_entity_poly.pdbx_seq_one_letter_code
_entity_poly.pdbx_strand_id
1 'polypeptide(L)'
;MKRLTVAEASAMLIGTQIGAGVLGLPYALRKAGVLGVLVVIIAGLMTLLTALFVLEVASKNPEKSLSKLTEEHLGKMGGVLMFLSISALAYGALIAYIAGSAEIISSLTNIKPEIAALIFWGLMSVIVFMG
;
A
#
# COMPACT_ATOMS: atom_id res chain seq x y z
N MET A 1 21.09 -9.15 6.67
CA MET A 1 19.73 -8.60 6.88
C MET A 1 19.28 -8.98 8.28
N LYS A 2 18.81 -8.05 9.12
CA LYS A 2 18.20 -8.42 10.41
C LYS A 2 16.91 -9.18 10.14
N ARG A 3 16.69 -10.30 10.82
CA ARG A 3 15.41 -11.02 10.74
C ARG A 3 14.39 -10.24 11.55
N LEU A 4 13.29 -9.87 10.89
CA LEU A 4 12.14 -9.31 11.58
C LEU A 4 11.50 -10.40 12.44
N THR A 5 11.08 -10.02 13.64
CA THR A 5 10.18 -10.83 14.45
C THR A 5 8.83 -10.95 13.75
N VAL A 6 8.03 -11.95 14.13
CA VAL A 6 6.66 -12.11 13.61
C VAL A 6 5.84 -10.85 13.90
N ALA A 7 6.01 -10.23 15.07
CA ALA A 7 5.32 -9.01 15.44
C ALA A 7 5.67 -7.83 14.52
N GLU A 8 6.96 -7.61 14.23
CA GLU A 8 7.40 -6.55 13.32
C GLU A 8 6.90 -6.80 11.89
N ALA A 9 7.02 -8.03 11.39
CA ALA A 9 6.53 -8.39 10.07
C ALA A 9 5.00 -8.23 9.96
N SER A 10 4.24 -8.67 10.98
CA SER A 10 2.80 -8.49 11.04
C SER A 10 2.42 -7.01 11.11
N ALA A 11 3.10 -6.20 11.91
CA ALA A 11 2.83 -4.77 12.01
C ALA A 11 3.08 -4.04 10.67
N MET A 12 4.16 -4.39 9.96
CA MET A 12 4.41 -3.87 8.62
C MET A 12 3.30 -4.26 7.64
N LEU A 13 2.93 -5.54 7.57
CA LEU A 13 1.89 -6.02 6.66
C LEU A 13 0.53 -5.37 6.96
N ILE A 14 0.10 -5.37 8.23
CA ILE A 14 -1.15 -4.76 8.65
C ILE A 14 -1.14 -3.26 8.36
N GLY A 15 -0.07 -2.54 8.70
CA GLY A 15 0.06 -1.11 8.47
C GLY A 15 0.05 -0.73 6.98
N THR A 16 0.59 -1.58 6.11
CA THR A 16 0.54 -1.35 4.66
C THR A 16 -0.83 -1.66 4.05
N GLN A 17 -1.59 -2.61 4.64
CA GLN A 17 -2.88 -3.03 4.11
C GLN A 17 -4.04 -2.17 4.64
N ILE A 18 -3.98 -1.75 5.91
CA ILE A 18 -4.95 -0.84 6.52
C ILE A 18 -4.53 0.60 6.19
N GLY A 19 -5.02 1.09 5.06
CA GLY A 19 -4.79 2.46 4.60
C GLY A 19 -6.06 3.28 4.43
N ALA A 20 -5.92 4.44 3.76
CA ALA A 20 -7.05 5.33 3.44
C ALA A 20 -8.22 4.62 2.73
N GLY A 21 -7.92 3.55 1.97
CA GLY A 21 -8.92 2.75 1.28
C GLY A 21 -9.95 2.08 2.21
N VAL A 22 -9.60 1.73 3.45
CA VAL A 22 -10.53 1.08 4.40
C VAL A 22 -11.73 1.97 4.72
N LEU A 23 -11.51 3.29 4.82
CA LEU A 23 -12.58 4.26 5.05
C LEU A 23 -13.19 4.77 3.72
N GLY A 24 -12.38 4.86 2.68
CA GLY A 24 -12.82 5.34 1.36
C GLY A 24 -13.75 4.37 0.62
N LEU A 25 -13.52 3.05 0.71
CA LEU A 25 -14.32 2.04 0.02
C LEU A 25 -15.79 2.03 0.48
N PRO A 26 -16.11 2.00 1.79
CA PRO A 26 -17.50 2.13 2.25
C PRO A 26 -18.17 3.42 1.79
N TYR A 27 -17.43 4.54 1.81
CA TYR A 27 -17.96 5.83 1.36
C TYR A 27 -18.29 5.81 -0.14
N ALA A 28 -17.38 5.32 -0.97
CA ALA A 28 -17.58 5.21 -2.42
C ALA A 28 -18.73 4.25 -2.78
N LEU A 29 -18.90 3.17 -2.01
CA LEU A 29 -19.90 2.14 -2.25
C LEU A 29 -21.22 2.36 -1.49
N ARG A 30 -21.37 3.49 -0.78
CA ARG A 30 -22.55 3.78 0.05
C ARG A 30 -23.88 3.68 -0.73
N LYS A 31 -23.88 4.02 -2.02
CA LYS A 31 -25.08 3.94 -2.89
C LYS A 31 -25.29 2.57 -3.53
N ALA A 32 -24.28 1.70 -3.51
CA ALA A 32 -24.34 0.37 -4.14
C ALA A 32 -25.04 -0.68 -3.25
N GLY A 33 -25.22 -0.40 -1.95
CA GLY A 33 -25.89 -1.30 -1.02
C GLY A 33 -25.24 -2.69 -0.97
N VAL A 34 -26.04 -3.75 -1.02
CA VAL A 34 -25.59 -5.15 -0.95
C VAL A 34 -24.63 -5.50 -2.09
N LEU A 35 -24.81 -4.94 -3.29
CA LEU A 35 -23.90 -5.16 -4.42
C LEU A 35 -22.50 -4.63 -4.13
N GLY A 36 -22.39 -3.50 -3.43
CA GLY A 36 -21.09 -2.96 -3.01
C GLY A 36 -20.36 -3.92 -2.06
N VAL A 37 -21.08 -4.52 -1.12
CA VAL A 37 -20.52 -5.51 -0.19
C VAL A 37 -20.01 -6.74 -0.95
N LEU A 38 -20.80 -7.27 -1.89
CA LEU A 38 -20.39 -8.41 -2.72
C LEU A 38 -19.11 -8.12 -3.51
N VAL A 39 -19.00 -6.93 -4.11
CA VAL A 39 -17.79 -6.51 -4.84
C VAL A 39 -16.57 -6.49 -3.92
N VAL A 40 -16.69 -5.94 -2.70
CA VAL A 40 -15.58 -5.90 -1.74
C VAL A 40 -15.16 -7.31 -1.31
N ILE A 41 -16.12 -8.21 -1.07
CA ILE A 41 -15.81 -9.60 -0.70
C ILE A 41 -15.08 -10.31 -1.84
N ILE A 42 -15.58 -10.22 -3.07
CA ILE A 42 -14.97 -10.85 -4.24
C ILE A 42 -13.57 -10.28 -4.49
N ALA A 43 -13.42 -8.96 -4.46
CA ALA A 43 -12.12 -8.30 -4.62
C ALA A 43 -11.14 -8.70 -3.50
N GLY A 44 -11.61 -8.80 -2.26
CA GLY A 44 -10.83 -9.26 -1.11
C GLY A 44 -10.34 -10.70 -1.28
N LEU A 45 -11.22 -11.61 -1.73
CA LEU A 45 -10.85 -13.00 -2.03
C LEU A 45 -9.83 -13.10 -3.17
N MET A 46 -10.02 -12.36 -4.26
CA MET A 46 -9.06 -12.32 -5.37
C MET A 46 -7.70 -11.77 -4.94
N THR A 47 -7.69 -10.73 -4.09
CA THR A 47 -6.47 -10.14 -3.55
C THR A 47 -5.76 -11.12 -2.62
N LEU A 48 -6.51 -11.84 -1.77
CA LEU A 48 -5.96 -12.87 -0.89
C LEU A 48 -5.31 -14.01 -1.68
N LEU A 49 -5.98 -14.52 -2.71
CA LEU A 49 -5.42 -15.55 -3.59
C LEU A 49 -4.13 -15.07 -4.25
N THR A 50 -4.11 -13.84 -4.76
CA THR A 50 -2.92 -13.24 -5.37
C THR A 50 -1.78 -13.10 -4.35
N ALA A 51 -2.08 -12.69 -3.12
CA ALA A 51 -1.10 -12.57 -2.05
C ALA A 51 -0.49 -13.93 -1.66
N LEU A 52 -1.29 -15.01 -1.65
CA LEU A 52 -0.79 -16.36 -1.41
C LEU A 52 0.16 -16.83 -2.51
N PHE A 53 -0.13 -16.54 -3.78
CA PHE A 53 0.80 -16.84 -4.88
C PHE A 53 2.10 -16.06 -4.76
N VAL A 54 2.02 -14.76 -4.46
CA VAL A 54 3.20 -13.92 -4.24
C VAL A 54 4.04 -14.44 -3.07
N LEU A 55 3.39 -14.83 -1.97
CA LEU A 55 4.05 -15.41 -0.80
C LEU A 55 4.81 -16.70 -1.15
N GLU A 56 4.17 -17.64 -1.85
CA GLU A 56 4.78 -18.91 -2.25
C GLU A 56 6.01 -18.69 -3.15
N VAL A 57 5.90 -17.80 -4.14
CA VAL A 57 6.99 -17.51 -5.08
C VAL A 57 8.13 -16.76 -4.39
N ALA A 58 7.82 -15.78 -3.54
CA ALA A 58 8.81 -15.01 -2.79
C ALA A 58 9.54 -15.86 -1.75
N SER A 59 8.82 -16.75 -1.04
CA SER A 59 9.42 -17.66 -0.05
C SER A 59 10.40 -18.64 -0.68
N LYS A 60 10.20 -19.03 -1.95
CA LYS A 60 11.14 -19.88 -2.70
C LYS A 60 12.33 -19.11 -3.27
N ASN A 61 12.24 -17.78 -3.37
CA ASN A 61 13.25 -16.93 -4.02
C ASN A 61 13.57 -15.69 -3.16
N PRO A 62 14.06 -15.85 -1.92
CA PRO A 62 14.23 -14.76 -0.96
C PRO A 62 15.21 -13.67 -1.41
N GLU A 63 16.13 -14.00 -2.31
CA GLU A 63 17.17 -13.08 -2.82
C GLU A 63 16.69 -12.21 -3.98
N LYS A 64 15.51 -12.49 -4.55
CA LYS A 64 15.01 -11.84 -5.78
C LYS A 64 13.79 -10.98 -5.52
N SER A 65 13.79 -9.78 -6.07
CA SER A 65 12.58 -8.95 -6.11
C SER A 65 11.53 -9.55 -7.05
N LEU A 66 10.26 -9.20 -6.83
CA LEU A 66 9.17 -9.54 -7.75
C LEU A 66 9.46 -9.07 -9.19
N SER A 67 10.02 -7.88 -9.36
CA SER A 67 10.41 -7.39 -10.70
C SER A 67 11.45 -8.28 -11.37
N LYS A 68 12.44 -8.78 -10.62
CA LYS A 68 13.47 -9.65 -11.18
C LYS A 68 12.94 -11.04 -11.52
N LEU A 69 12.07 -11.58 -10.66
CA LEU A 69 11.36 -12.84 -10.93
C LEU A 69 10.49 -12.73 -12.18
N THR A 70 9.75 -11.62 -12.34
CA THR A 70 8.98 -11.37 -13.55
C THR A 70 9.89 -11.23 -14.77
N GLU A 71 11.06 -10.60 -14.64
CA GLU A 71 12.04 -10.49 -15.72
C GLU A 71 12.54 -11.85 -16.21
N GLU A 72 12.78 -12.79 -15.30
CA GLU A 72 13.25 -14.14 -15.64
C GLU A 72 12.21 -14.97 -16.40
N HIS A 73 10.92 -14.79 -16.08
CA HIS A 73 9.83 -15.58 -16.66
C HIS A 73 9.19 -14.93 -17.90
N LEU A 74 9.12 -13.60 -17.94
CA LEU A 74 8.46 -12.82 -19.01
C LEU A 74 9.44 -11.95 -19.82
N GLY A 75 10.74 -12.02 -19.51
CA GLY A 75 11.79 -11.24 -20.16
C GLY A 75 11.90 -9.81 -19.64
N LYS A 76 12.88 -9.06 -20.19
CA LYS A 76 13.22 -7.68 -19.78
C LYS A 76 12.01 -6.75 -19.72
N MET A 77 11.12 -6.83 -20.72
CA MET A 77 9.93 -5.97 -20.79
C MET A 77 8.97 -6.25 -19.62
N GLY A 78 8.77 -7.52 -19.24
CA GLY A 78 7.95 -7.88 -18.09
C GLY A 78 8.54 -7.39 -16.77
N GLY A 79 9.87 -7.49 -16.61
CA GLY A 79 10.56 -6.96 -15.43
C GLY A 79 10.42 -5.44 -15.28
N VAL A 80 10.58 -4.70 -16.38
CA VAL A 80 10.38 -3.24 -16.42
C VAL A 80 8.94 -2.86 -16.10
N LEU A 81 7.96 -3.54 -16.70
CA LEU A 81 6.54 -3.28 -16.45
C LEU A 81 6.17 -3.53 -14.97
N MET A 82 6.69 -4.61 -14.38
CA MET A 82 6.47 -4.91 -12.96
C MET A 82 7.09 -3.84 -12.07
N PHE A 83 8.32 -3.43 -12.36
CA PHE A 83 9.00 -2.37 -11.61
C PHE A 83 8.24 -1.05 -11.67
N LEU A 84 7.79 -0.64 -12.86
CA LEU A 84 6.99 0.58 -13.05
C LEU A 84 5.65 0.48 -12.32
N SER A 85 5.01 -0.68 -12.32
CA SER A 85 3.74 -0.92 -11.65
C SER A 85 3.86 -0.79 -10.13
N ILE A 86 4.86 -1.45 -9.52
CA ILE A 86 5.12 -1.34 -8.07
C ILE A 86 5.51 0.10 -7.71
N SER A 87 6.32 0.76 -8.53
CA SER A 87 6.73 2.14 -8.29
C SER A 87 5.54 3.09 -8.34
N ALA A 88 4.70 3.00 -9.38
CA ALA A 88 3.50 3.82 -9.52
C ALA A 88 2.53 3.60 -8.35
N LEU A 89 2.35 2.34 -7.91
CA LEU A 89 1.56 2.02 -6.72
C LEU A 89 2.13 2.68 -5.46
N ALA A 90 3.45 2.58 -5.23
CA ALA A 90 4.11 3.16 -4.08
C ALA A 90 4.00 4.69 -4.05
N TYR A 91 4.28 5.36 -5.17
CA TYR A 91 4.13 6.81 -5.29
C TYR A 91 2.68 7.27 -5.12
N GLY A 92 1.73 6.56 -5.74
CA GLY A 92 0.31 6.86 -5.58
C GLY A 92 -0.15 6.71 -4.13
N ALA A 93 0.31 5.67 -3.44
CA ALA A 93 0.03 5.47 -2.02
C ALA A 93 0.59 6.61 -1.17
N LEU A 94 1.85 7.03 -1.39
CA LEU A 94 2.46 8.15 -0.65
C LEU A 94 1.66 9.45 -0.82
N ILE A 95 1.26 9.78 -2.05
CA ILE A 95 0.44 10.97 -2.32
C ILE A 95 -0.91 10.87 -1.60
N ALA A 96 -1.58 9.72 -1.69
CA ALA A 96 -2.86 9.49 -1.04
C ALA A 96 -2.77 9.59 0.49
N TYR A 97 -1.70 9.07 1.10
CA TYR A 97 -1.46 9.17 2.54
C TYR A 97 -1.21 10.60 2.99
N ILE A 98 -0.39 11.36 2.25
CA ILE A 98 -0.12 12.77 2.58
C ILE A 98 -1.40 13.58 2.44
N ALA A 99 -2.12 13.44 1.34
CA ALA A 99 -3.36 14.18 1.09
C ALA A 99 -4.46 13.82 2.11
N GLY A 100 -4.68 12.52 2.36
CA GLY A 100 -5.68 12.05 3.32
C GLY A 100 -5.37 12.50 4.75
N SER A 101 -4.10 12.43 5.16
CA SER A 101 -3.68 12.87 6.50
C SER A 101 -3.76 14.39 6.65
N ALA A 102 -3.42 15.15 5.61
CA ALA A 102 -3.55 16.60 5.60
C ALA A 102 -4.99 17.06 5.79
N GLU A 103 -5.95 16.40 5.12
CA GLU A 103 -7.38 16.69 5.26
C GLU A 103 -7.86 16.41 6.69
N ILE A 104 -7.45 15.26 7.27
CA ILE A 104 -7.80 14.90 8.64
C ILE A 104 -7.22 15.92 9.63
N ILE A 105 -5.93 16.25 9.54
CA ILE A 105 -5.28 17.22 10.42
C ILE A 105 -5.96 18.59 10.29
N SER A 106 -6.18 19.07 9.06
CA SER A 106 -6.88 20.31 8.76
C SER A 106 -8.26 20.36 9.43
N SER A 107 -9.03 19.27 9.35
CA SER A 107 -10.36 19.19 9.96
C SER A 107 -10.35 19.24 11.50
N LEU A 108 -9.25 18.82 12.13
CA LEU A 108 -9.11 18.79 13.59
C LEU A 108 -8.48 20.07 14.16
N THR A 109 -7.57 20.71 13.42
CA THR A 109 -6.76 21.83 13.91
C THR A 109 -7.06 23.15 13.21
N ASN A 110 -7.94 23.16 12.21
CA ASN A 110 -8.32 24.33 11.40
C ASN A 110 -7.11 24.99 10.69
N ILE A 111 -6.05 24.22 10.45
CA ILE A 111 -4.86 24.64 9.71
C ILE A 111 -5.10 24.37 8.22
N LYS A 112 -4.57 25.22 7.34
CA LYS A 112 -4.69 25.02 5.89
C LYS A 112 -4.13 23.65 5.45
N PRO A 113 -4.83 22.89 4.58
CA PRO A 113 -4.42 21.55 4.14
C PRO A 113 -2.99 21.49 3.58
N GLU A 114 -2.53 22.53 2.88
CA GLU A 114 -1.19 22.55 2.29
C GLU A 114 -0.10 22.56 3.37
N ILE A 115 -0.35 23.30 4.47
CA ILE A 115 0.56 23.37 5.61
C ILE A 115 0.52 22.03 6.37
N ALA A 116 -0.67 21.47 6.58
CA ALA A 116 -0.83 20.17 7.21
C ALA A 116 -0.12 19.04 6.43
N ALA A 117 -0.19 19.08 5.10
CA ALA A 117 0.51 18.16 4.21
C ALA A 117 2.05 18.26 4.35
N LEU A 118 2.58 19.49 4.37
CA LEU A 118 4.02 19.72 4.55
C LEU A 118 4.52 19.25 5.93
N ILE A 119 3.74 19.52 6.98
CA ILE A 119 4.06 19.05 8.34
C ILE A 119 4.06 17.52 8.39
N PHE A 120 3.02 16.88 7.87
CA PHE A 120 2.90 15.42 7.85
C PHE A 120 4.03 14.78 7.04
N TRP A 121 4.30 15.29 5.84
CA TRP A 121 5.40 14.81 5.00
C TRP A 121 6.76 14.98 5.68
N GLY A 122 7.03 16.14 6.30
CA GLY A 122 8.28 16.41 7.00
C GLY A 122 8.47 15.47 8.18
N LEU A 123 7.45 15.29 9.02
CA LEU A 123 7.50 14.40 10.17
C LEU A 123 7.73 12.94 9.76
N MET A 124 6.98 12.45 8.77
CA MET A 124 7.15 11.07 8.29
C MET A 124 8.51 10.87 7.62
N SER A 125 9.03 11.86 6.90
CA SER A 125 10.37 11.80 6.28
C SER A 125 11.48 11.69 7.33
N VAL A 126 11.36 12.40 8.45
CA VAL A 126 12.31 12.28 9.58
C VAL A 126 12.28 10.89 10.18
N ILE A 127 11.08 10.33 10.41
CA ILE A 127 10.94 8.95 10.93
C ILE A 127 11.64 7.96 9.99
N VAL A 128 11.38 8.06 8.68
CA VAL A 128 12.02 7.19 7.68
C VAL A 128 13.55 7.35 7.66
N PHE A 129 14.05 8.57 7.86
CA PHE A 129 15.48 8.84 7.90
C PHE A 129 16.18 8.23 9.13
N MET A 130 15.46 8.07 10.25
CA MET A 130 16.00 7.51 11.49
C MET A 130 16.14 5.97 11.47
N GLY A 131 15.55 5.30 10.46
CA GLY A 131 15.57 3.84 10.31
C GLY A 131 14.61 3.12 11.24
#